data_AF-A0A800LU21-F1
#
_entry.id   AF-A0A800LU21-F1
#
_cell.length_a   1.000
_cell.length_b   1.000
_cell.length_c   1.000
_cell.angle_alpha   90.00
_cell.angle_beta   90.00
_cell.angle_gamma   90.00
#
_symmetry.space_group_name_H-M   'P 1'
#
loop_
_entity.id
_entity.type
_entity.pdbx_description
1 polymer ?
#
loop_
_entity_poly.entity_id
_entity_poly.type
_entity_poly.pdbx_seq_one_letter_code
_entity_poly.pdbx_strand_id
1 'polypeptide(L)'
;FSGHYGDLNPDVVLKSRSAVCDGYAGLFDMLGKAAGLEVVKVIGYSKGYSYAVGDELDGASNHAWNAVMIDNNWYLLDATWGAGYLGDDNKFVRKFQDHYFLTPPDEFIYDHLPSAAQWQLLEQPVSKQDYADFVYLRPAFFQTGLGIQSHRHSLIEMDDQVTVTLRAPDRAVLLAQLMQGENKLDEAFTFLQRRNGSYNIQAIVPQSGRYVLRLFAKNLDDEGSYSWALDYSLTASEGKSGGFPRVFSTFSENGGYLHSPMSGRLKRGSTQTFKIQVQGAEKVAVIVGDNWHDLNKEGDLFTGDVAINDKNIRVFAKSPGREQYDGLLEYTGF
;
A
#
# COMPACT_ATOMS: atom_id res chain seq x y z
N PHE A 1 -2.56 -6.87 -26.09
CA PHE A 1 -3.76 -7.73 -26.06
C PHE A 1 -4.55 -7.54 -27.36
N SER A 2 -4.94 -8.62 -28.07
CA SER A 2 -5.60 -8.53 -29.40
C SER A 2 -7.13 -8.74 -29.37
N GLY A 3 -7.72 -9.02 -28.20
CA GLY A 3 -9.16 -9.30 -28.06
C GLY A 3 -9.63 -10.66 -28.61
N HIS A 4 -8.75 -11.42 -29.29
CA HIS A 4 -9.01 -12.79 -29.72
C HIS A 4 -8.32 -13.79 -28.80
N TYR A 5 -9.11 -14.57 -28.06
CA TYR A 5 -8.64 -15.49 -27.03
C TYR A 5 -8.10 -16.82 -27.53
N GLY A 6 -8.17 -17.07 -28.85
CA GLY A 6 -7.85 -18.39 -29.41
C GLY A 6 -8.83 -19.47 -28.93
N ASP A 7 -8.48 -20.73 -29.16
CA ASP A 7 -9.22 -21.88 -28.61
C ASP A 7 -8.70 -22.18 -27.20
N LEU A 8 -9.60 -22.11 -26.23
CA LEU A 8 -9.32 -22.29 -24.80
C LEU A 8 -9.41 -23.75 -24.35
N ASN A 9 -9.61 -24.69 -25.28
CA ASN A 9 -9.51 -26.11 -25.00
C ASN A 9 -8.13 -26.44 -24.39
N PRO A 10 -8.06 -27.13 -23.23
CA PRO A 10 -6.81 -27.48 -22.56
C PRO A 10 -5.73 -28.10 -23.46
N ASP A 11 -6.10 -28.98 -24.39
CA ASP A 11 -5.16 -29.61 -25.33
C ASP A 11 -4.53 -28.60 -26.29
N VAL A 12 -5.29 -27.59 -26.71
CA VAL A 12 -4.80 -26.51 -27.56
C VAL A 12 -3.93 -25.57 -26.75
N VAL A 13 -4.35 -25.19 -25.54
CA VAL A 13 -3.56 -24.32 -24.64
C VAL A 13 -2.22 -24.95 -24.29
N LEU A 14 -2.18 -26.26 -24.02
CA LEU A 14 -0.94 -26.98 -23.74
C LEU A 14 0.05 -26.89 -24.91
N LYS A 15 -0.46 -26.95 -26.15
CA LYS A 15 0.36 -26.85 -27.37
C LYS A 15 0.75 -25.41 -27.69
N SER A 16 -0.17 -24.46 -27.56
CA SER A 16 0.03 -23.05 -27.89
C SER A 16 0.85 -22.31 -26.85
N ARG A 17 0.85 -22.78 -25.59
CA ARG A 17 1.45 -22.14 -24.42
C ARG A 17 0.95 -20.72 -24.19
N SER A 18 -0.29 -20.44 -24.59
CA SER A 18 -0.91 -19.12 -24.49
C SER A 18 -2.41 -19.25 -24.29
N ALA A 19 -2.93 -18.53 -23.29
CA ALA A 19 -4.35 -18.46 -22.96
C ALA A 19 -4.64 -17.23 -22.07
N VAL A 20 -5.92 -17.01 -21.80
CA VAL A 20 -6.40 -16.17 -20.68
C VAL A 20 -6.85 -17.05 -19.52
N CYS A 21 -7.37 -16.45 -18.45
CA CYS A 21 -7.72 -17.12 -17.20
C CYS A 21 -8.51 -18.41 -17.38
N ASP A 22 -9.52 -18.40 -18.25
CA ASP A 22 -10.35 -19.56 -18.53
C ASP A 22 -9.56 -20.77 -19.06
N GLY A 23 -8.56 -20.52 -19.92
CA GLY A 23 -7.69 -21.55 -20.48
C GLY A 23 -6.56 -21.99 -19.53
N TYR A 24 -6.03 -21.08 -18.70
CA TYR A 24 -5.11 -21.44 -17.60
C TYR A 24 -5.82 -22.38 -16.61
N ALA A 25 -7.01 -21.99 -16.15
CA ALA A 25 -7.78 -22.76 -15.19
C ALA A 25 -8.24 -24.11 -15.76
N GLY A 26 -8.62 -24.14 -17.05
CA GLY A 26 -8.95 -25.38 -17.76
C GLY A 26 -7.76 -26.32 -17.93
N LEU A 27 -6.58 -25.78 -18.28
CA LEU A 27 -5.37 -26.57 -18.42
C LEU A 27 -4.92 -27.16 -17.07
N PHE A 28 -4.98 -26.36 -16.00
CA PHE A 28 -4.66 -26.83 -14.65
C PHE A 28 -5.61 -27.95 -14.21
N ASP A 29 -6.92 -27.79 -14.44
CA ASP A 29 -7.93 -28.80 -14.15
C ASP A 29 -7.65 -30.13 -14.87
N MET A 30 -7.36 -30.09 -16.17
CA MET A 30 -7.02 -31.28 -16.95
C MET A 30 -5.75 -31.97 -16.43
N LEU A 31 -4.67 -31.20 -16.21
CA LEU A 31 -3.39 -31.76 -15.76
C LEU A 31 -3.49 -32.33 -14.34
N GLY A 32 -4.16 -31.64 -13.42
CA GLY A 32 -4.36 -32.10 -12.06
C GLY A 32 -5.17 -33.39 -12.00
N LYS A 33 -6.27 -33.47 -12.75
CA LYS A 33 -7.07 -34.71 -12.88
C LYS A 33 -6.26 -35.85 -13.48
N ALA A 34 -5.44 -35.59 -14.50
CA ALA A 34 -4.54 -36.60 -15.07
C ALA A 34 -3.46 -37.08 -14.08
N ALA A 35 -3.07 -36.22 -13.13
CA ALA A 35 -2.17 -36.56 -12.03
C ALA A 35 -2.88 -37.26 -10.84
N GLY A 36 -4.19 -37.51 -10.94
CA GLY A 36 -4.97 -38.16 -9.88
C GLY A 36 -5.44 -37.22 -8.77
N LEU A 37 -5.38 -35.89 -8.98
CA LEU A 37 -5.90 -34.90 -8.04
C LEU A 37 -7.38 -34.60 -8.31
N GLU A 38 -8.11 -34.29 -7.24
CA GLU A 38 -9.44 -33.69 -7.38
C GLU A 38 -9.28 -32.18 -7.55
N VAL A 39 -9.67 -31.68 -8.72
CA VAL A 39 -9.60 -30.26 -9.08
C VAL A 39 -10.96 -29.78 -9.54
N VAL A 40 -11.29 -28.54 -9.15
CA VAL A 40 -12.48 -27.83 -9.61
C VAL A 40 -12.05 -26.50 -10.20
N LYS A 41 -12.52 -26.22 -11.42
CA LYS A 41 -12.48 -24.88 -12.00
C LYS A 41 -13.56 -24.02 -11.36
N VAL A 42 -13.16 -22.90 -10.79
CA VAL A 42 -14.02 -21.94 -10.12
C VAL A 42 -14.13 -20.69 -11.00
N ILE A 43 -15.34 -20.13 -11.10
CA ILE A 43 -15.62 -18.88 -11.79
C ILE A 43 -16.12 -17.84 -10.80
N GLY A 44 -15.80 -16.57 -11.03
CA GLY A 44 -16.31 -15.48 -10.23
C GLY A 44 -15.83 -14.10 -10.64
N TYR A 45 -15.86 -13.21 -9.67
CA TYR A 45 -15.46 -11.82 -9.78
C TYR A 45 -14.04 -11.63 -9.27
N SER A 46 -13.29 -10.75 -9.91
CA SER A 46 -11.95 -10.40 -9.49
C SER A 46 -11.72 -8.89 -9.46
N LYS A 47 -10.89 -8.42 -8.53
CA LYS A 47 -10.36 -7.04 -8.48
C LYS A 47 -8.99 -6.99 -9.16
N GLY A 48 -8.96 -7.45 -10.42
CA GLY A 48 -7.73 -7.68 -11.18
C GLY A 48 -7.19 -6.46 -11.94
N TYR A 49 -6.51 -6.74 -13.05
CA TYR A 49 -5.78 -5.74 -13.85
C TYR A 49 -6.60 -4.51 -14.27
N SER A 50 -7.89 -4.70 -14.57
CA SER A 50 -8.77 -3.62 -15.03
C SER A 50 -9.58 -2.96 -13.91
N TYR A 51 -9.37 -3.34 -12.66
CA TYR A 51 -10.12 -2.81 -11.52
C TYR A 51 -9.40 -1.61 -10.90
N ALA A 52 -10.11 -0.49 -10.80
CA ALA A 52 -9.74 0.63 -9.96
C ALA A 52 -10.58 0.62 -8.67
N VAL A 53 -10.00 1.12 -7.58
CA VAL A 53 -10.70 1.20 -6.29
C VAL A 53 -11.95 2.08 -6.42
N GLY A 54 -13.10 1.50 -6.07
CA GLY A 54 -14.42 2.15 -6.21
C GLY A 54 -15.16 1.84 -7.51
N ASP A 55 -14.59 1.03 -8.42
CA ASP A 55 -15.34 0.52 -9.57
C ASP A 55 -16.50 -0.38 -9.11
N GLU A 56 -17.63 -0.27 -9.80
CA GLU A 56 -18.77 -1.16 -9.59
C GLU A 56 -18.44 -2.57 -10.07
N LEU A 57 -18.80 -3.57 -9.26
CA LEU A 57 -18.63 -4.97 -9.61
C LEU A 57 -19.84 -5.47 -10.42
N ASP A 58 -20.13 -4.82 -11.53
CA ASP A 58 -21.28 -5.11 -12.37
C ASP A 58 -20.97 -6.13 -13.47
N GLY A 59 -22.00 -6.89 -13.87
CA GLY A 59 -21.93 -7.85 -14.98
C GLY A 59 -21.67 -9.31 -14.59
N ALA A 60 -21.30 -10.09 -15.60
CA ALA A 60 -21.01 -11.52 -15.48
C ALA A 60 -19.66 -11.76 -14.80
N SER A 61 -19.45 -13.00 -14.31
CA SER A 61 -18.15 -13.50 -13.87
C SER A 61 -17.04 -13.07 -14.84
N ASN A 62 -15.99 -12.42 -14.32
CA ASN A 62 -14.91 -11.85 -15.13
C ASN A 62 -13.58 -12.61 -15.00
N HIS A 63 -13.52 -13.65 -14.16
CA HIS A 63 -12.30 -14.41 -13.91
C HIS A 63 -12.57 -15.89 -13.63
N ALA A 64 -11.53 -16.70 -13.80
CA ALA A 64 -11.56 -18.14 -13.57
C ALA A 64 -10.23 -18.63 -12.97
N TRP A 65 -10.33 -19.49 -11.96
CA TRP A 65 -9.21 -20.06 -11.20
C TRP A 65 -9.54 -21.49 -10.78
N ASN A 66 -8.76 -22.09 -9.86
CA ASN A 66 -8.99 -23.46 -9.42
C ASN A 66 -9.06 -23.60 -7.89
N ALA A 67 -9.78 -24.63 -7.46
CA ALA A 67 -9.63 -25.24 -6.14
C ALA A 67 -9.11 -26.68 -6.31
N VAL A 68 -8.24 -27.14 -5.42
CA VAL A 68 -7.65 -28.50 -5.44
C VAL A 68 -7.76 -29.15 -4.07
N MET A 69 -8.08 -30.45 -4.03
CA MET A 69 -8.07 -31.25 -2.82
C MET A 69 -6.68 -31.83 -2.57
N ILE A 70 -6.12 -31.59 -1.38
CA ILE A 70 -4.85 -32.16 -0.92
C ILE A 70 -5.07 -32.60 0.53
N ASP A 71 -4.75 -33.86 0.85
CA ASP A 71 -4.88 -34.43 2.20
C ASP A 71 -6.25 -34.12 2.86
N ASN A 72 -7.33 -34.31 2.09
CA ASN A 72 -8.72 -34.03 2.47
C ASN A 72 -9.05 -32.56 2.80
N ASN A 73 -8.22 -31.61 2.36
CA ASN A 73 -8.47 -30.18 2.49
C ASN A 73 -8.51 -29.53 1.10
N TRP A 74 -9.44 -28.59 0.91
CA TRP A 74 -9.52 -27.78 -0.31
C TRP A 74 -8.60 -26.57 -0.19
N TYR A 75 -7.90 -26.26 -1.28
CA TYR A 75 -7.01 -25.10 -1.39
C TYR A 75 -7.31 -24.31 -2.66
N LEU A 76 -7.15 -22.98 -2.60
CA LEU A 76 -7.37 -22.07 -3.72
C LEU A 76 -6.05 -21.75 -4.43
N LEU A 77 -6.09 -21.64 -5.75
CA LEU A 77 -4.95 -21.18 -6.55
C LEU A 77 -5.41 -20.52 -7.84
N ASP A 78 -4.61 -19.56 -8.33
CA ASP A 78 -4.77 -18.96 -9.65
C ASP A 78 -3.49 -19.09 -10.46
N ALA A 79 -3.47 -20.05 -11.39
CA ALA A 79 -2.33 -20.26 -12.29
C ALA A 79 -2.11 -19.09 -13.27
N THR A 80 -3.13 -18.27 -13.52
CA THR A 80 -3.07 -17.12 -14.42
C THR A 80 -2.25 -16.00 -13.80
N TRP A 81 -2.65 -15.57 -12.60
CA TRP A 81 -1.96 -14.51 -11.87
C TRP A 81 -0.68 -15.05 -11.20
N GLY A 82 -0.61 -16.34 -10.91
CA GLY A 82 0.60 -17.06 -10.54
C GLY A 82 1.70 -17.04 -11.61
N ALA A 83 1.34 -16.92 -12.89
CA ALA A 83 2.31 -16.93 -14.00
C ALA A 83 2.96 -15.56 -14.27
N GLY A 84 2.33 -14.46 -13.87
CA GLY A 84 2.78 -13.12 -14.20
C GLY A 84 1.69 -12.06 -14.11
N TYR A 85 1.98 -10.90 -14.70
CA TYR A 85 1.08 -9.74 -14.72
C TYR A 85 1.18 -9.00 -16.06
N LEU A 86 0.23 -8.11 -16.34
CA LEU A 86 0.31 -7.19 -17.47
C LEU A 86 1.05 -5.92 -17.01
N GLY A 87 2.09 -5.52 -17.74
CA GLY A 87 2.76 -4.23 -17.55
C GLY A 87 1.95 -3.08 -18.16
N ASP A 88 2.38 -1.85 -17.89
CA ASP A 88 1.70 -0.62 -18.35
C ASP A 88 1.58 -0.52 -19.88
N ASP A 89 2.45 -1.20 -20.63
CA ASP A 89 2.39 -1.31 -22.09
C ASP A 89 1.42 -2.40 -22.58
N ASN A 90 0.59 -2.94 -21.68
CA ASN A 90 -0.34 -4.05 -21.91
C ASN A 90 0.34 -5.34 -22.42
N LYS A 91 1.63 -5.52 -22.15
CA LYS A 91 2.34 -6.79 -22.43
C LYS A 91 2.43 -7.65 -21.18
N PHE A 92 2.30 -8.96 -21.38
CA PHE A 92 2.46 -9.92 -20.31
C PHE A 92 3.93 -10.02 -19.89
N VAL A 93 4.17 -9.80 -18.61
CA VAL A 93 5.45 -9.99 -17.94
C VAL A 93 5.37 -11.29 -17.16
N ARG A 94 6.14 -12.29 -17.61
CA ARG A 94 6.25 -13.56 -16.90
C ARG A 94 7.06 -13.37 -15.63
N LYS A 95 6.40 -13.48 -14.48
CA LYS A 95 7.01 -13.41 -13.15
C LYS A 95 6.19 -14.29 -12.23
N PHE A 96 6.80 -15.35 -11.70
CA PHE A 96 6.11 -16.24 -10.79
C PHE A 96 5.64 -15.48 -9.55
N GLN A 97 4.36 -15.62 -9.21
CA GLN A 97 3.73 -15.04 -8.03
C GLN A 97 3.30 -16.18 -7.12
N ASP A 98 4.12 -16.46 -6.11
CA ASP A 98 3.90 -17.54 -5.15
C ASP A 98 2.63 -17.35 -4.31
N HIS A 99 2.23 -16.10 -4.07
CA HIS A 99 1.00 -15.76 -3.35
C HIS A 99 -0.24 -16.46 -3.90
N TYR A 100 -0.33 -16.70 -5.22
CA TYR A 100 -1.50 -17.35 -5.83
C TYR A 100 -1.42 -18.89 -5.88
N PHE A 101 -0.46 -19.49 -5.17
CA PHE A 101 -0.36 -20.94 -5.03
C PHE A 101 -0.79 -21.38 -3.63
N LEU A 102 -1.92 -22.09 -3.54
CA LEU A 102 -2.51 -22.55 -2.27
C LEU A 102 -2.77 -21.41 -1.29
N THR A 103 -3.27 -20.28 -1.80
CA THR A 103 -3.49 -19.05 -1.05
C THR A 103 -4.52 -19.29 0.06
N PRO A 104 -4.27 -18.77 1.29
CA PRO A 104 -5.26 -18.81 2.35
C PRO A 104 -6.58 -18.15 1.93
N PRO A 105 -7.74 -18.75 2.22
CA PRO A 105 -9.05 -18.21 1.86
C PRO A 105 -9.32 -16.76 2.31
N ASP A 106 -8.81 -16.40 3.49
CA ASP A 106 -8.95 -15.07 4.10
C ASP A 106 -8.06 -14.00 3.45
N GLU A 107 -7.05 -14.41 2.68
CA GLU A 107 -6.28 -13.53 1.79
C GLU A 107 -6.89 -13.48 0.39
N PHE A 108 -7.22 -14.65 -0.17
CA PHE A 108 -7.71 -14.81 -1.56
C PHE A 108 -9.05 -14.08 -1.79
N ILE A 109 -9.90 -13.97 -0.76
CA ILE A 109 -11.19 -13.28 -0.86
C ILE A 109 -11.06 -11.77 -1.13
N TYR A 110 -9.90 -11.16 -0.93
CA TYR A 110 -9.71 -9.72 -1.17
C TYR A 110 -9.66 -9.35 -2.65
N ASP A 111 -9.33 -10.29 -3.52
CA ASP A 111 -9.27 -10.09 -4.98
C ASP A 111 -9.98 -11.16 -5.81
N HIS A 112 -10.52 -12.22 -5.18
CA HIS A 112 -11.33 -13.26 -5.82
C HIS A 112 -12.62 -13.57 -5.04
N LEU A 113 -13.77 -13.23 -5.63
CA LEU A 113 -15.09 -13.62 -5.11
C LEU A 113 -15.75 -14.67 -6.03
N PRO A 114 -15.86 -15.95 -5.63
CA PRO A 114 -16.50 -16.98 -6.44
C PRO A 114 -18.01 -16.74 -6.59
N SER A 115 -18.56 -17.13 -7.74
CA SER A 115 -20.01 -17.08 -7.98
C SER A 115 -20.79 -18.04 -7.08
N ALA A 116 -20.20 -19.16 -6.68
CA ALA A 116 -20.77 -20.09 -5.70
C ALA A 116 -20.04 -19.94 -4.36
N ALA A 117 -20.77 -19.51 -3.33
CA ALA A 117 -20.21 -19.12 -2.03
C ALA A 117 -19.40 -20.23 -1.33
N GLN A 118 -19.72 -21.51 -1.58
CA GLN A 118 -18.97 -22.65 -1.03
C GLN A 118 -17.48 -22.64 -1.42
N TRP A 119 -17.13 -22.06 -2.57
CA TRP A 119 -15.75 -21.98 -3.05
C TRP A 119 -14.96 -20.81 -2.46
N GLN A 120 -15.56 -20.05 -1.55
CA GLN A 120 -14.80 -19.10 -0.74
C GLN A 120 -13.93 -19.84 0.28
N LEU A 121 -14.33 -21.05 0.69
CA LEU A 121 -13.66 -21.83 1.74
C LEU A 121 -13.52 -21.09 3.09
N LEU A 122 -14.34 -20.06 3.29
CA LEU A 122 -14.44 -19.29 4.54
C LEU A 122 -15.52 -19.90 5.44
N GLU A 123 -15.31 -19.85 6.76
CA GLU A 123 -16.34 -20.21 7.74
C GLU A 123 -17.58 -19.32 7.63
N GLN A 124 -17.38 -18.04 7.33
CA GLN A 124 -18.42 -17.05 7.11
C GLN A 124 -18.26 -16.46 5.71
N PRO A 125 -19.11 -16.88 4.74
CA PRO A 125 -19.01 -16.36 3.39
C PRO A 125 -19.24 -14.84 3.32
N VAL A 126 -18.37 -14.16 2.59
CA VAL A 126 -18.42 -12.75 2.27
C VAL A 126 -19.46 -12.52 1.17
N SER A 127 -20.34 -11.53 1.35
CA SER A 127 -21.32 -11.15 0.34
C SER A 127 -20.68 -10.35 -0.80
N LYS A 128 -21.35 -10.25 -1.95
CA LYS A 128 -20.87 -9.42 -3.07
C LYS A 128 -20.73 -7.94 -2.67
N GLN A 129 -21.61 -7.45 -1.81
CA GLN A 129 -21.56 -6.08 -1.30
C GLN A 129 -20.34 -5.88 -0.39
N ASP A 130 -20.14 -6.74 0.60
CA ASP A 130 -18.99 -6.65 1.50
C ASP A 130 -17.67 -6.76 0.71
N TYR A 131 -17.62 -7.67 -0.27
CA TYR A 131 -16.49 -7.79 -1.17
C TYR A 131 -16.24 -6.50 -1.95
N ALA A 132 -17.28 -5.83 -2.48
CA ALA A 132 -17.13 -4.53 -3.14
C ALA A 132 -16.54 -3.48 -2.19
N ASP A 133 -17.01 -3.48 -0.94
CA ASP A 133 -16.65 -2.50 0.07
C ASP A 133 -15.26 -2.71 0.66
N PHE A 134 -14.69 -3.93 0.61
CA PHE A 134 -13.33 -4.20 1.11
C PHE A 134 -12.27 -3.29 0.48
N VAL A 135 -11.34 -2.82 1.32
CA VAL A 135 -10.08 -2.20 0.88
C VAL A 135 -9.42 -3.04 -0.20
N TYR A 136 -8.88 -2.37 -1.21
CA TYR A 136 -8.22 -3.06 -2.30
C TYR A 136 -6.82 -3.50 -1.86
N LEU A 137 -6.61 -4.80 -1.65
CA LEU A 137 -5.33 -5.38 -1.26
C LEU A 137 -4.71 -6.14 -2.43
N ARG A 138 -3.38 -6.15 -2.47
CA ARG A 138 -2.57 -6.87 -3.45
C ARG A 138 -1.57 -7.80 -2.76
N PRO A 139 -0.98 -8.78 -3.47
CA PRO A 139 -0.05 -9.76 -2.89
C PRO A 139 1.04 -9.16 -1.99
N ALA A 140 1.59 -8.01 -2.37
CA ALA A 140 2.64 -7.33 -1.60
C ALA A 140 2.19 -6.96 -0.17
N PHE A 141 0.90 -6.74 0.06
CA PHE A 141 0.36 -6.50 1.40
C PHE A 141 0.56 -7.72 2.31
N PHE A 142 0.17 -8.89 1.82
CA PHE A 142 0.25 -10.15 2.57
C PHE A 142 1.70 -10.63 2.70
N GLN A 143 2.48 -10.58 1.61
CA GLN A 143 3.89 -10.99 1.59
C GLN A 143 4.80 -10.17 2.53
N THR A 144 4.43 -8.91 2.82
CA THR A 144 5.15 -8.06 3.79
C THR A 144 4.59 -8.17 5.21
N GLY A 145 3.57 -9.00 5.42
CA GLY A 145 2.94 -9.26 6.72
C GLY A 145 2.15 -8.08 7.27
N LEU A 146 1.68 -7.17 6.41
CA LEU A 146 0.87 -6.03 6.82
C LEU A 146 -0.50 -6.51 7.31
N GLY A 147 -1.11 -5.70 8.18
CA GLY A 147 -2.48 -5.93 8.64
C GLY A 147 -3.25 -4.63 8.75
N ILE A 148 -4.51 -4.65 8.33
CA ILE A 148 -5.41 -3.51 8.49
C ILE A 148 -5.72 -3.30 9.98
N GLN A 149 -5.56 -2.06 10.47
CA GLN A 149 -5.87 -1.71 11.86
C GLN A 149 -7.02 -0.70 11.97
N SER A 150 -7.16 0.27 11.07
CA SER A 150 -8.24 1.27 11.14
C SER A 150 -9.35 1.09 10.08
N HIS A 151 -9.07 1.30 8.80
CA HIS A 151 -10.10 1.34 7.75
C HIS A 151 -10.15 0.02 6.99
N ARG A 152 -11.21 -0.77 7.18
CA ARG A 152 -11.40 -2.04 6.44
C ARG A 152 -12.08 -1.85 5.09
N HIS A 153 -12.77 -0.73 4.91
CA HIS A 153 -13.48 -0.42 3.67
C HIS A 153 -12.60 0.42 2.74
N SER A 154 -12.80 0.26 1.44
CA SER A 154 -12.05 0.93 0.39
C SER A 154 -12.33 2.42 0.30
N LEU A 155 -13.59 2.83 0.52
CA LEU A 155 -13.99 4.23 0.55
C LEU A 155 -13.79 4.83 1.93
N ILE A 156 -13.11 5.98 1.97
CA ILE A 156 -12.97 6.82 3.15
C ILE A 156 -13.52 8.21 2.81
N GLU A 157 -14.55 8.63 3.53
CA GLU A 157 -15.02 10.01 3.52
C GLU A 157 -14.25 10.81 4.57
N MET A 158 -13.78 12.00 4.19
CA MET A 158 -12.99 12.87 5.05
C MET A 158 -13.26 14.34 4.72
N ASP A 159 -12.86 15.24 5.62
CA ASP A 159 -12.90 16.68 5.33
C ASP A 159 -11.74 17.06 4.41
N ASP A 160 -10.55 17.26 4.99
CA ASP A 160 -9.32 17.60 4.25
C ASP A 160 -8.16 16.60 4.47
N GLN A 161 -8.25 15.74 5.47
CA GLN A 161 -7.18 14.84 5.88
C GLN A 161 -7.70 13.54 6.50
N VAL A 162 -6.88 12.49 6.42
CA VAL A 162 -7.13 11.18 7.06
C VAL A 162 -5.85 10.62 7.66
N THR A 163 -5.99 9.82 8.72
CA THR A 163 -4.93 8.92 9.21
C THR A 163 -5.37 7.46 9.06
N VAL A 164 -4.66 6.71 8.22
CA VAL A 164 -4.79 5.25 8.11
C VAL A 164 -3.73 4.59 8.99
N THR A 165 -4.11 3.55 9.73
CA THR A 165 -3.18 2.79 10.57
C THR A 165 -3.11 1.36 10.07
N LEU A 166 -1.90 0.89 9.84
CA LEU A 166 -1.58 -0.49 9.47
C LEU A 166 -0.64 -1.10 10.50
N ARG A 167 -0.92 -2.32 10.94
CA ARG A 167 0.06 -3.16 11.64
C ARG A 167 1.14 -3.56 10.64
N ALA A 168 2.40 -3.50 11.03
CA ALA A 168 3.54 -3.78 10.18
C ALA A 168 4.72 -4.39 10.96
N PRO A 169 5.25 -5.55 10.51
CA PRO A 169 6.49 -6.13 11.03
C PRO A 169 7.68 -5.17 10.96
N ASP A 170 8.73 -5.41 11.75
CA ASP A 170 9.92 -4.54 11.79
C ASP A 170 10.66 -4.37 10.48
N ARG A 171 10.57 -5.38 9.63
CA ARG A 171 11.17 -5.40 8.30
C ARG A 171 10.33 -4.74 7.21
N ALA A 172 9.05 -4.45 7.45
CA ALA A 172 8.18 -3.90 6.42
C ALA A 172 8.45 -2.39 6.28
N VAL A 173 8.70 -1.95 5.04
CA VAL A 173 8.90 -0.54 4.70
C VAL A 173 7.80 -0.11 3.74
N LEU A 174 7.22 1.06 4.00
CA LEU A 174 6.10 1.59 3.24
C LEU A 174 6.45 2.90 2.53
N LEU A 175 5.86 3.09 1.37
CA LEU A 175 5.75 4.36 0.67
C LEU A 175 4.26 4.66 0.45
N ALA A 176 3.85 5.91 0.62
CA ALA A 176 2.52 6.36 0.25
C ALA A 176 2.58 7.32 -0.93
N GLN A 177 1.52 7.29 -1.73
CA GLN A 177 1.32 8.19 -2.84
C GLN A 177 -0.15 8.60 -2.90
N LEU A 178 -0.39 9.90 -3.02
CA LEU A 178 -1.71 10.43 -3.26
C LEU A 178 -1.89 10.71 -4.76
N MET A 179 -2.99 10.23 -5.33
CA MET A 179 -3.33 10.35 -6.74
C MET A 179 -4.62 11.14 -6.93
N GLN A 180 -4.69 11.96 -7.97
CA GLN A 180 -5.94 12.57 -8.45
C GLN A 180 -6.13 12.23 -9.94
N GLY A 181 -7.07 11.32 -10.22
CA GLY A 181 -7.09 10.63 -11.51
C GLY A 181 -5.76 9.88 -11.74
N GLU A 182 -5.18 10.02 -12.93
CA GLU A 182 -3.88 9.42 -13.27
C GLU A 182 -2.67 10.19 -12.73
N ASN A 183 -2.88 11.37 -12.12
CA ASN A 183 -1.79 12.24 -11.72
C ASN A 183 -1.32 11.94 -10.29
N LYS A 184 -0.02 11.64 -10.14
CA LYS A 184 0.67 11.64 -8.84
C LYS A 184 0.73 13.07 -8.30
N LEU A 185 0.25 13.27 -7.08
CA LEU A 185 0.43 14.53 -6.35
C LEU A 185 1.79 14.56 -5.64
N ASP A 186 2.20 15.77 -5.23
CA ASP A 186 3.45 16.00 -4.50
C ASP A 186 3.54 15.15 -3.22
N GLU A 187 4.73 14.66 -2.90
CA GLU A 187 4.95 13.77 -1.76
C GLU A 187 4.64 14.44 -0.42
N ALA A 188 4.67 15.78 -0.36
CA ALA A 188 4.26 16.55 0.79
C ALA A 188 2.79 16.32 1.19
N PHE A 189 1.94 15.72 0.35
CA PHE A 189 0.55 15.40 0.71
C PHE A 189 0.39 14.09 1.49
N THR A 190 1.48 13.36 1.73
CA THR A 190 1.48 12.16 2.56
C THR A 190 2.58 12.17 3.60
N PHE A 191 2.35 11.54 4.75
CA PHE A 191 3.35 11.45 5.81
C PHE A 191 3.19 10.16 6.59
N LEU A 192 4.26 9.37 6.64
CA LEU A 192 4.27 8.05 7.27
C LEU A 192 5.13 8.10 8.51
N GLN A 193 4.58 7.61 9.62
CA GLN A 193 5.31 7.47 10.87
C GLN A 193 5.14 6.06 11.42
N ARG A 194 6.23 5.44 11.84
CA ARG A 194 6.20 4.11 12.45
C ARG A 194 6.25 4.24 13.97
N ARG A 195 5.38 3.51 14.67
CA ARG A 195 5.37 3.43 16.14
C ARG A 195 4.71 2.15 16.61
N ASN A 196 5.33 1.46 17.57
CA ASN A 196 4.78 0.29 18.25
C ASN A 196 4.26 -0.82 17.30
N GLY A 197 5.02 -1.14 16.25
CA GLY A 197 4.64 -2.18 15.30
C GLY A 197 3.52 -1.77 14.32
N SER A 198 3.22 -0.48 14.21
CA SER A 198 2.25 0.05 13.26
C SER A 198 2.80 1.26 12.50
N TYR A 199 2.32 1.47 11.28
CA TYR A 199 2.45 2.72 10.55
C TYR A 199 1.18 3.56 10.70
N ASN A 200 1.37 4.84 11.01
CA ASN A 200 0.37 5.88 10.84
C ASN A 200 0.66 6.59 9.52
N ILE A 201 -0.19 6.37 8.53
CA ILE A 201 -0.13 6.98 7.21
C ILE A 201 -1.13 8.12 7.18
N GLN A 202 -0.62 9.34 7.16
CA GLN A 202 -1.43 10.54 7.04
C GLN A 202 -1.47 10.98 5.58
N ALA A 203 -2.65 11.37 5.12
CA ALA A 203 -2.85 12.01 3.84
C ALA A 203 -3.66 13.29 4.03
N ILE A 204 -3.30 14.34 3.31
CA ILE A 204 -3.99 15.63 3.28
C ILE A 204 -4.20 16.03 1.83
N VAL A 205 -5.38 16.54 1.49
CA VAL A 205 -5.70 16.90 0.09
C VAL A 205 -5.66 18.41 -0.11
N PRO A 206 -5.25 18.88 -1.30
CA PRO A 206 -5.18 20.32 -1.57
C PRO A 206 -6.55 20.96 -1.82
N GLN A 207 -7.54 20.18 -2.25
CA GLN A 207 -8.88 20.63 -2.66
C GLN A 207 -9.91 19.54 -2.38
N SER A 208 -11.19 19.90 -2.29
CA SER A 208 -12.30 18.93 -2.26
C SER A 208 -12.29 18.07 -3.52
N GLY A 209 -12.69 16.81 -3.42
CA GLY A 209 -12.78 15.91 -4.57
C GLY A 209 -12.45 14.47 -4.25
N ARG A 210 -12.23 13.68 -5.30
CA ARG A 210 -11.87 12.26 -5.19
C ARG A 210 -10.37 12.06 -5.40
N TYR A 211 -9.79 11.20 -4.58
CA TYR A 211 -8.37 10.86 -4.60
C TYR A 211 -8.18 9.36 -4.38
N VAL A 212 -7.00 8.85 -4.71
CA VAL A 212 -6.58 7.50 -4.32
C VAL A 212 -5.33 7.61 -3.44
N LEU A 213 -5.41 7.05 -2.23
CA LEU A 213 -4.24 6.82 -1.39
C LEU A 213 -3.70 5.43 -1.69
N ARG A 214 -2.60 5.38 -2.43
CA ARG A 214 -1.90 4.16 -2.83
C ARG A 214 -0.70 3.92 -1.94
N LEU A 215 -0.62 2.72 -1.35
CA LEU A 215 0.56 2.31 -0.59
C LEU A 215 1.35 1.24 -1.33
N PHE A 216 2.66 1.39 -1.29
CA PHE A 216 3.62 0.41 -1.76
C PHE A 216 4.41 -0.13 -0.57
N ALA A 217 4.77 -1.41 -0.64
CA ALA A 217 5.48 -2.11 0.42
C ALA A 217 6.64 -2.94 -0.14
N LYS A 218 7.66 -3.15 0.70
CA LYS A 218 8.69 -4.17 0.54
C LYS A 218 9.24 -4.56 1.92
N ASN A 219 10.00 -5.65 2.00
CA ASN A 219 10.84 -5.90 3.17
C ASN A 219 12.18 -5.15 3.03
N LEU A 220 12.80 -4.78 4.16
CA LEU A 220 14.09 -4.08 4.22
C LEU A 220 15.18 -4.80 3.41
N ASP A 221 15.20 -6.14 3.51
CA ASP A 221 16.21 -6.99 2.88
C ASP A 221 15.91 -7.29 1.41
N ASP A 222 14.74 -6.88 0.89
CA ASP A 222 14.38 -7.11 -0.50
C ASP A 222 15.15 -6.15 -1.41
N GLU A 223 15.90 -6.72 -2.35
CA GLU A 223 16.45 -6.00 -3.48
C GLU A 223 15.33 -5.54 -4.43
N GLY A 224 15.46 -4.33 -4.97
CA GLY A 224 14.52 -3.77 -5.95
C GLY A 224 13.52 -2.75 -5.40
N SER A 225 12.48 -2.52 -6.19
CA SER A 225 11.48 -1.48 -5.98
C SER A 225 10.36 -1.92 -5.05
N TYR A 226 9.69 -0.94 -4.42
CA TYR A 226 8.45 -1.18 -3.69
C TYR A 226 7.38 -1.75 -4.62
N SER A 227 6.58 -2.68 -4.11
CA SER A 227 5.45 -3.29 -4.83
C SER A 227 4.13 -2.71 -4.33
N TRP A 228 3.17 -2.52 -5.23
CA TRP A 228 1.86 -1.97 -4.89
C TRP A 228 1.12 -2.92 -3.96
N ALA A 229 0.83 -2.45 -2.75
CA ALA A 229 0.25 -3.26 -1.67
C ALA A 229 -1.25 -2.99 -1.47
N LEU A 230 -1.69 -1.73 -1.53
CA LEU A 230 -3.12 -1.42 -1.36
C LEU A 230 -3.51 -0.05 -1.93
N ASP A 231 -4.81 0.13 -2.18
CA ASP A 231 -5.44 1.43 -2.45
C ASP A 231 -6.65 1.68 -1.55
N TYR A 232 -6.80 2.93 -1.10
CA TYR A 232 -8.07 3.50 -0.64
C TYR A 232 -8.57 4.56 -1.63
N SER A 233 -9.88 4.58 -1.84
CA SER A 233 -10.58 5.70 -2.46
C SER A 233 -10.93 6.73 -1.39
N LEU A 234 -10.52 7.97 -1.57
CA LEU A 234 -10.82 9.06 -0.65
C LEU A 234 -11.82 10.02 -1.29
N THR A 235 -12.86 10.38 -0.56
CA THR A 235 -13.77 11.49 -0.94
C THR A 235 -13.63 12.60 0.09
N ALA A 236 -13.08 13.73 -0.35
CA ALA A 236 -12.81 14.89 0.49
C ALA A 236 -13.84 16.00 0.26
N SER A 237 -14.40 16.54 1.34
CA SER A 237 -15.35 17.66 1.30
C SER A 237 -14.65 19.03 1.24
N GLU A 238 -13.41 19.11 1.72
CA GLU A 238 -12.60 20.32 1.81
C GLU A 238 -11.18 20.10 1.28
N GLY A 239 -10.34 21.14 1.34
CA GLY A 239 -8.94 21.05 0.96
C GLY A 239 -8.06 22.00 1.77
N LYS A 240 -6.83 21.55 2.04
CA LYS A 240 -5.89 22.27 2.87
C LYS A 240 -4.51 22.32 2.23
N SER A 241 -4.07 23.55 1.96
CA SER A 241 -2.76 23.79 1.38
C SER A 241 -1.65 23.59 2.40
N GLY A 242 -0.51 23.08 1.95
CA GLY A 242 0.75 23.13 2.69
C GLY A 242 1.32 21.80 3.14
N GLY A 243 0.54 20.72 3.05
CA GLY A 243 1.04 19.37 3.23
C GLY A 243 1.78 19.15 4.56
N PHE A 244 2.66 18.17 4.54
CA PHE A 244 3.56 17.75 5.60
C PHE A 244 4.99 18.20 5.29
N PRO A 245 5.88 18.26 6.30
CA PRO A 245 7.29 18.48 6.04
C PRO A 245 7.86 17.39 5.15
N ARG A 246 8.82 17.76 4.31
CA ARG A 246 9.62 16.80 3.57
C ARG A 246 10.47 16.00 4.55
N VAL A 247 10.50 14.68 4.36
CA VAL A 247 11.22 13.73 5.21
C VAL A 247 12.49 13.27 4.50
N PHE A 248 13.63 13.33 5.19
CA PHE A 248 14.87 12.69 4.74
C PHE A 248 14.94 11.24 5.25
N SER A 249 15.61 10.33 4.54
CA SER A 249 15.67 8.90 4.92
C SER A 249 16.21 8.68 6.35
N THR A 250 17.20 9.49 6.71
CA THR A 250 17.81 9.62 8.04
C THR A 250 16.80 9.88 9.16
N PHE A 251 15.64 10.46 8.90
CA PHE A 251 14.58 10.57 9.90
C PHE A 251 14.07 9.20 10.34
N SER A 252 13.71 8.34 9.41
CA SER A 252 13.25 6.98 9.73
C SER A 252 14.38 6.10 10.26
N GLU A 253 15.59 6.22 9.70
CA GLU A 253 16.78 5.47 10.15
C GLU A 253 17.15 5.77 11.62
N ASN A 254 16.93 7.01 12.07
CA ASN A 254 17.18 7.42 13.45
C ASN A 254 15.95 7.29 14.38
N GLY A 255 14.97 6.45 14.02
CA GLY A 255 13.78 6.23 14.86
C GLY A 255 12.94 7.49 15.06
N GLY A 256 12.89 8.36 14.05
CA GLY A 256 12.21 9.64 14.09
C GLY A 256 10.69 9.53 14.24
N TYR A 257 10.13 10.34 15.13
CA TYR A 257 8.68 10.53 15.25
C TYR A 257 8.36 12.01 15.52
N LEU A 258 7.63 12.64 14.62
CA LEU A 258 7.22 14.04 14.68
C LEU A 258 5.85 14.15 15.37
N HIS A 259 5.80 14.97 16.42
CA HIS A 259 4.55 15.36 17.07
C HIS A 259 4.07 16.73 16.58
N SER A 260 4.98 17.69 16.41
CA SER A 260 4.68 19.03 15.90
C SER A 260 5.93 19.77 15.41
N PRO A 261 5.79 20.75 14.51
CA PRO A 261 4.61 21.04 13.70
C PRO A 261 4.44 20.02 12.56
N MET A 262 3.20 19.58 12.31
CA MET A 262 2.89 18.63 11.23
C MET A 262 2.70 19.31 9.86
N SER A 263 2.40 20.60 9.84
CA SER A 263 2.29 21.36 8.58
C SER A 263 3.67 21.57 7.97
N GLY A 264 3.85 21.20 6.71
CA GLY A 264 5.09 21.47 5.95
C GLY A 264 5.30 22.96 5.67
N ARG A 265 4.23 23.77 5.75
CA ARG A 265 4.29 25.22 5.61
C ARG A 265 4.08 25.92 6.94
N LEU A 266 5.02 26.76 7.30
CA LEU A 266 5.02 27.50 8.58
C LEU A 266 4.90 29.00 8.31
N LYS A 267 4.03 29.69 9.05
CA LYS A 267 3.78 31.13 8.84
C LYS A 267 4.98 31.95 9.33
N ARG A 268 5.56 32.81 8.49
CA ARG A 268 6.63 33.71 8.94
C ARG A 268 6.12 34.76 9.93
N GLY A 269 6.98 35.14 10.87
CA GLY A 269 6.65 36.00 12.00
C GLY A 269 5.86 35.31 13.12
N SER A 270 5.70 33.98 13.05
CA SER A 270 5.11 33.17 14.12
C SER A 270 6.17 32.36 14.86
N THR A 271 5.87 31.97 16.10
CA THR A 271 6.64 31.00 16.85
C THR A 271 5.97 29.63 16.73
N GLN A 272 6.76 28.61 16.42
CA GLN A 272 6.30 27.22 16.29
C GLN A 272 6.95 26.35 17.36
N THR A 273 6.14 25.51 18.01
CA THR A 273 6.62 24.52 18.96
C THR A 273 7.02 23.25 18.21
N PHE A 274 8.31 23.00 18.12
CA PHE A 274 8.86 21.75 17.61
C PHE A 274 8.86 20.71 18.72
N LYS A 275 8.32 19.53 18.42
CA LYS A 275 8.30 18.36 19.28
C LYS A 275 8.55 17.12 18.42
N ILE A 276 9.72 16.54 18.57
CA ILE A 276 10.22 15.44 17.74
C ILE A 276 10.94 14.43 18.62
N GLN A 277 10.69 13.15 18.41
CA GLN A 277 11.46 12.07 19.00
C GLN A 277 12.51 11.61 17.99
N VAL A 278 13.75 11.42 18.44
CA VAL A 278 14.85 10.89 17.62
C VAL A 278 15.67 9.95 18.49
N GLN A 279 15.64 8.65 18.17
CA GLN A 279 16.20 7.61 19.03
C GLN A 279 17.72 7.75 19.13
N GLY A 280 18.22 7.89 20.36
CA GLY A 280 19.66 7.90 20.64
C GLY A 280 20.41 9.16 20.20
N ALA A 281 19.75 10.17 19.60
CA ALA A 281 20.40 11.41 19.21
C ALA A 281 20.99 12.16 20.41
N GLU A 282 22.17 12.75 20.26
CA GLU A 282 22.80 13.60 21.27
C GLU A 282 22.12 14.98 21.30
N LYS A 283 21.89 15.55 20.10
CA LYS A 283 21.27 16.85 19.90
C LYS A 283 20.31 16.83 18.73
N VAL A 284 19.28 17.66 18.79
CA VAL A 284 18.43 18.02 17.66
C VAL A 284 18.34 19.53 17.60
N ALA A 285 18.48 20.10 16.41
CA ALA A 285 18.40 21.53 16.20
C ALA A 285 17.46 21.86 15.03
N VAL A 286 16.75 22.97 15.16
CA VAL A 286 15.99 23.59 14.08
C VAL A 286 16.83 24.72 13.52
N ILE A 287 17.04 24.73 12.20
CA ILE A 287 17.78 25.76 11.48
C ILE A 287 16.76 26.61 10.72
N VAL A 288 16.74 27.92 10.98
CA VAL A 288 15.89 28.91 10.28
C VAL A 288 16.80 29.88 9.54
N GLY A 289 16.87 29.75 8.21
CA GLY A 289 17.90 30.40 7.40
C GLY A 289 19.29 29.84 7.77
N ASP A 290 20.14 30.67 8.36
CA ASP A 290 21.46 30.29 8.87
C ASP A 290 21.52 30.16 10.41
N ASN A 291 20.40 30.42 11.11
CA ASN A 291 20.36 30.45 12.57
C ASN A 291 20.01 29.09 13.14
N TRP A 292 20.83 28.60 14.07
CA TRP A 292 20.63 27.33 14.75
C TRP A 292 19.89 27.50 16.08
N HIS A 293 18.91 26.64 16.32
CA HIS A 293 18.12 26.59 17.54
C HIS A 293 18.15 25.17 18.11
N ASP A 294 19.00 24.92 19.10
CA ASP A 294 19.06 23.63 19.80
C ASP A 294 17.73 23.38 20.56
N LEU A 295 17.18 22.18 20.43
CA LEU A 295 15.98 21.75 21.16
C LEU A 295 16.36 21.13 22.51
N ASN A 296 15.50 21.33 23.50
CA ASN A 296 15.65 20.73 24.83
C ASN A 296 15.38 19.23 24.77
N LYS A 297 16.29 18.43 25.31
CA LYS A 297 16.23 16.97 25.31
C LYS A 297 15.65 16.42 26.63
N GLU A 298 14.69 15.52 26.52
CA GLU A 298 14.14 14.70 27.62
C GLU A 298 13.99 13.24 27.15
N GLY A 299 14.94 12.38 27.52
CA GLY A 299 15.04 11.04 26.93
C GLY A 299 15.37 11.12 25.43
N ASP A 300 14.55 10.49 24.59
CA ASP A 300 14.63 10.60 23.12
C ASP A 300 13.76 11.73 22.55
N LEU A 301 13.03 12.47 23.39
CA LEU A 301 12.15 13.56 22.99
C LEU A 301 12.90 14.90 22.99
N PHE A 302 12.71 15.68 21.92
CA PHE A 302 13.29 17.01 21.74
C PHE A 302 12.18 18.04 21.56
N THR A 303 12.20 19.09 22.37
CA THR A 303 11.18 20.15 22.35
C THR A 303 11.78 21.56 22.36
N GLY A 304 11.14 22.49 21.66
CA GLY A 304 11.54 23.90 21.72
C GLY A 304 10.66 24.80 20.85
N ASP A 305 10.53 26.05 21.29
CA ASP A 305 9.81 27.10 20.57
C ASP A 305 10.78 27.87 19.68
N VAL A 306 10.49 27.91 18.38
CA VAL A 306 11.38 28.50 17.37
C VAL A 306 10.62 29.55 16.55
N ALA A 307 11.16 30.75 16.49
CA ALA A 307 10.61 31.83 15.67
C ALA A 307 10.89 31.60 14.18
N ILE A 308 9.85 31.60 13.36
CA ILE A 308 9.95 31.36 11.91
C ILE A 308 10.11 32.71 11.20
N ASN A 309 11.35 33.08 10.90
CA ASN A 309 11.67 34.36 10.26
C ASN A 309 12.25 34.22 8.85
N ASP A 310 12.51 32.99 8.40
CA ASP A 310 13.05 32.68 7.07
C ASP A 310 12.12 31.72 6.30
N LYS A 311 12.34 31.57 5.00
CA LYS A 311 11.64 30.60 4.15
C LYS A 311 12.20 29.17 4.33
N ASN A 312 13.48 29.02 4.61
CA ASN A 312 14.14 27.72 4.69
C ASN A 312 14.24 27.28 6.15
N ILE A 313 13.49 26.24 6.51
CA ILE A 313 13.52 25.68 7.86
C ILE A 313 13.85 24.20 7.77
N ARG A 314 14.89 23.77 8.48
CA ARG A 314 15.36 22.37 8.47
C ARG A 314 15.58 21.88 9.88
N VAL A 315 15.27 20.61 10.12
CA VAL A 315 15.53 19.93 11.40
C VAL A 315 16.69 18.98 11.18
N PHE A 316 17.68 19.04 12.06
CA PHE A 316 18.87 18.20 12.01
C PHE A 316 19.09 17.49 13.34
N ALA A 317 19.63 16.28 13.30
CA ALA A 317 20.07 15.56 14.48
C ALA A 317 21.56 15.25 14.43
N LYS A 318 22.17 15.20 15.61
CA LYS A 318 23.54 14.75 15.80
C LYS A 318 23.52 13.44 16.57
N SER A 319 24.03 12.38 15.96
CA SER A 319 24.18 11.08 16.63
C SER A 319 25.45 11.03 17.50
N PRO A 320 25.47 10.24 18.58
CA PRO A 320 26.62 10.16 19.48
C PRO A 320 27.92 9.79 18.74
N GLY A 321 29.00 10.52 19.02
CA GLY A 321 30.32 10.25 18.43
C GLY A 321 30.47 10.67 16.96
N ARG A 322 29.45 11.27 16.33
CA ARG A 322 29.58 11.88 15.00
C ARG A 322 29.81 13.38 15.13
N GLU A 323 30.65 13.94 14.27
CA GLU A 323 30.83 15.40 14.18
C GLU A 323 29.74 16.07 13.33
N GLN A 324 29.21 15.34 12.35
CA GLN A 324 28.23 15.86 11.39
C GLN A 324 26.79 15.69 11.88
N TYR A 325 25.94 16.61 11.44
CA TYR A 325 24.50 16.55 11.65
C TYR A 325 23.81 15.94 10.43
N ASP A 326 22.88 15.04 10.67
CA ASP A 326 22.02 14.41 9.66
C ASP A 326 20.71 15.21 9.53
N GLY A 327 20.34 15.57 8.30
CA GLY A 327 19.06 16.25 8.03
C GLY A 327 17.90 15.31 8.30
N LEU A 328 16.83 15.79 8.93
CA LEU A 328 15.66 14.96 9.29
C LEU A 328 14.40 15.41 8.56
N LEU A 329 14.10 16.70 8.64
CA LEU A 329 12.89 17.29 8.09
C LEU A 329 13.19 18.63 7.41
N GLU A 330 12.41 18.98 6.40
CA GLU A 330 12.45 20.28 5.73
C GLU A 330 11.04 20.87 5.62
N TYR A 331 10.94 22.15 5.98
CA TYR A 331 9.72 22.95 5.98
C TYR A 331 9.92 24.21 5.15
N THR A 332 8.83 24.80 4.67
CA THR A 332 8.83 26.07 3.93
C THR A 332 8.10 27.17 4.70
N GLY A 333 8.79 28.26 5.00
CA GLY A 333 8.21 29.48 5.52
C GLY A 333 7.43 30.24 4.43
N PHE A 334 6.21 30.69 4.74
CA PHE A 334 5.40 31.51 3.82
C PHE A 334 5.13 32.92 4.37
#